data_AF-A0A8J4YBF0-F1
#
_entry.id   AF-A0A8J4YBF0-F1
#
_cell.length_a   1.000
_cell.length_b   1.000
_cell.length_c   1.000
_cell.angle_alpha   90.00
_cell.angle_beta   90.00
_cell.angle_gamma   90.00
#
_symmetry.space_group_name_H-M   'P 1'
#
loop_
_entity.id
_entity.type
_entity.pdbx_description
1 polymer ?
#
loop_
_entity_poly.entity_id
_entity_poly.type
_entity_poly.pdbx_seq_one_letter_code
_entity_poly.pdbx_strand_id
1 'polypeptide(L)'
;MMNSTEAKTDCHSGNHCLLWAGRRALLLSLSPGEASGCTTMSNIPGTAQLFDELDKKLMVYLRDGRTLIGYLRSVDQFANLVLHRTIERIHVGNRYGDIERGVFVIRGENVVLLGEIDETKEESDRLENVSIEEILEAQRVEQERRQEQEQLRARFMKERGLQYTAEIGPDDMY
;
A
#
# COMPACT_ATOMS: atom_id res chain seq x y z
N MET A 1 -23.02 -26.34 29.14
CA MET A 1 -22.56 -27.32 28.14
C MET A 1 -22.47 -26.59 26.81
N MET A 2 -21.30 -26.03 26.52
CA MET A 2 -20.94 -25.49 25.21
C MET A 2 -20.02 -26.53 24.59
N ASN A 3 -20.38 -27.06 23.42
CA ASN A 3 -19.45 -27.75 22.53
C ASN A 3 -19.93 -27.50 21.10
N SER A 4 -19.23 -26.57 20.45
CA SER A 4 -19.27 -26.27 19.02
C SER A 4 -18.68 -27.45 18.25
N THR A 5 -19.53 -28.23 17.59
CA THR A 5 -19.17 -29.32 16.69
C THR A 5 -18.89 -28.81 15.28
N GLU A 6 -17.79 -29.29 14.71
CA GLU A 6 -17.18 -28.99 13.42
C GLU A 6 -18.15 -29.01 12.23
N ALA A 7 -18.13 -27.95 11.43
CA ALA A 7 -18.70 -27.95 10.08
C ALA A 7 -17.58 -28.34 9.10
N LYS A 8 -17.73 -29.50 8.45
CA LYS A 8 -16.79 -30.00 7.44
C LYS A 8 -17.43 -29.83 6.06
N THR A 9 -16.83 -29.01 5.22
CA THR A 9 -17.23 -28.81 3.82
C THR A 9 -16.35 -29.65 2.90
N ASP A 10 -16.91 -30.72 2.32
CA ASP A 10 -16.29 -31.46 1.23
C ASP A 10 -16.76 -30.88 -0.11
N CYS A 11 -15.82 -30.38 -0.90
CA CYS A 11 -16.08 -29.93 -2.27
C CYS A 11 -15.78 -31.09 -3.23
N HIS A 12 -16.81 -31.73 -3.78
CA HIS A 12 -16.65 -32.60 -4.94
C HIS A 12 -16.71 -31.75 -6.21
N SER A 13 -15.82 -32.04 -7.16
CA SER A 13 -15.69 -31.38 -8.45
C SER A 13 -17.00 -31.44 -9.25
N GLY A 14 -17.75 -30.34 -9.24
CA GLY A 14 -18.98 -30.15 -9.99
C GLY A 14 -19.78 -29.03 -9.34
N ASN A 15 -20.33 -28.10 -10.13
CA ASN A 15 -21.03 -26.89 -9.68
C ASN A 15 -22.31 -27.14 -8.86
N HIS A 16 -22.20 -27.77 -7.69
CA HIS A 16 -23.29 -27.96 -6.74
C HIS A 16 -22.76 -27.92 -5.30
N CYS A 17 -23.04 -26.82 -4.60
CA CYS A 17 -22.93 -26.75 -3.13
C CYS A 17 -24.23 -27.28 -2.51
N LEU A 18 -24.14 -28.31 -1.68
CA LEU A 18 -25.25 -28.79 -0.86
C LEU A 18 -25.06 -28.30 0.58
N LEU A 19 -25.90 -27.39 1.03
CA LEU A 19 -25.96 -26.98 2.44
C LEU A 19 -26.94 -27.90 3.19
N TRP A 20 -26.46 -28.68 4.16
CA TRP A 20 -27.32 -29.49 5.02
C TRP A 20 -27.65 -28.73 6.31
N ALA A 21 -28.87 -28.22 6.42
CA ALA A 21 -29.46 -27.78 7.68
C ALA A 21 -30.55 -28.77 8.10
N GLY A 22 -30.16 -29.85 8.80
CA GLY A 22 -31.09 -30.89 9.25
C GLY A 22 -31.63 -31.81 8.13
N ARG A 23 -32.77 -32.49 8.38
CA ARG A 23 -33.30 -33.61 7.56
C ARG A 23 -34.12 -33.20 6.31
N ARG A 24 -33.90 -32.03 5.72
CA ARG A 24 -34.60 -31.64 4.49
C ARG A 24 -33.64 -30.98 3.49
N ALA A 25 -33.51 -31.60 2.32
CA ALA A 25 -32.84 -31.01 1.18
C ALA A 25 -33.79 -30.01 0.50
N LEU A 26 -33.39 -28.74 0.44
CA LEU A 26 -34.05 -27.71 -0.35
C LEU A 26 -33.17 -27.41 -1.56
N LEU A 27 -33.71 -27.65 -2.76
CA LEU A 27 -33.04 -27.34 -4.02
C LEU A 27 -33.31 -25.86 -4.34
N LEU A 28 -32.31 -25.00 -4.17
CA LEU A 28 -32.37 -23.62 -4.63
C LEU A 28 -31.89 -23.55 -6.08
N SER A 29 -32.82 -23.27 -7.00
CA SER A 29 -32.50 -22.93 -8.38
C SER A 29 -32.05 -21.46 -8.45
N LEU A 30 -30.76 -21.21 -8.66
CA LEU A 30 -30.27 -19.88 -9.04
C LEU A 30 -30.32 -19.70 -10.55
N SER A 31 -30.92 -18.59 -10.98
CA SER A 31 -30.99 -18.14 -12.37
C SER A 31 -29.63 -17.70 -12.92
N PRO A 32 -29.29 -18.01 -14.19
CA PRO A 32 -28.03 -17.61 -14.80
C PRO A 32 -28.15 -16.20 -15.40
N GLY A 33 -27.43 -15.24 -14.83
CA GLY A 33 -27.35 -13.87 -15.36
C GLY A 33 -26.29 -13.06 -14.63
N GLU A 34 -25.21 -12.73 -15.34
CA GLU A 34 -24.13 -11.80 -14.97
C GLU A 34 -23.11 -12.27 -13.92
N ALA A 35 -22.41 -13.36 -14.26
CA ALA A 35 -21.07 -13.63 -13.71
C ALA A 35 -20.03 -13.43 -14.83
N SER A 36 -19.78 -12.17 -15.19
CA SER A 36 -18.60 -11.79 -15.97
C SER A 36 -17.42 -11.71 -15.01
N GLY A 37 -16.45 -12.62 -15.17
CA GLY A 37 -15.18 -12.60 -14.44
C GLY A 37 -14.99 -13.72 -13.42
N CYS A 38 -15.19 -14.98 -13.84
CA CYS A 38 -14.55 -16.09 -13.14
C CYS A 38 -13.03 -15.99 -13.35
N THR A 39 -12.30 -15.60 -12.31
CA THR A 39 -10.91 -16.05 -12.16
C THR A 39 -10.75 -16.52 -10.73
N THR A 40 -10.83 -17.84 -10.55
CA THR A 40 -10.26 -18.50 -9.39
C THR A 40 -8.75 -18.28 -9.43
N MET A 41 -8.29 -17.14 -8.90
CA MET A 41 -6.88 -16.96 -8.60
C MET A 41 -6.61 -17.79 -7.34
N SER A 42 -6.04 -18.99 -7.56
CA SER A 42 -5.32 -19.71 -6.53
C SER A 42 -4.36 -18.74 -5.85
N ASN A 43 -4.63 -18.40 -4.60
CA ASN A 43 -3.83 -17.48 -3.82
C ASN A 43 -2.50 -18.18 -3.46
N ILE A 44 -1.54 -18.11 -4.38
CA ILE A 44 -0.16 -18.53 -4.14
C ILE A 44 0.44 -17.45 -3.23
N PRO A 45 0.83 -17.77 -1.99
CA PRO A 45 1.27 -16.74 -1.06
C PRO A 45 2.64 -16.21 -1.47
N GLY A 46 2.77 -14.87 -1.45
CA GLY A 46 4.04 -14.20 -1.16
C GLY A 46 4.83 -13.58 -2.32
N THR A 47 4.45 -13.79 -3.59
CA THR A 47 5.13 -13.11 -4.72
C THR A 47 4.33 -13.14 -6.02
N ALA A 48 3.40 -14.09 -6.18
CA ALA A 48 2.54 -14.20 -7.35
C ALA A 48 1.60 -12.99 -7.54
N GLN A 49 1.24 -12.31 -6.44
CA GLN A 49 0.34 -11.14 -6.48
C GLN A 49 0.98 -9.93 -7.17
N LEU A 50 2.30 -9.73 -7.10
CA LEU A 50 2.95 -8.59 -7.78
C LEU A 50 3.03 -8.79 -9.29
N PHE A 51 3.04 -10.03 -9.78
CA PHE A 51 3.03 -10.28 -11.22
C PHE A 51 1.71 -9.84 -11.85
N ASP A 52 0.60 -9.94 -11.12
CA ASP A 52 -0.72 -9.47 -11.55
C ASP A 52 -0.81 -7.93 -11.61
N GLU A 53 0.16 -7.22 -11.04
CA GLU A 53 0.27 -5.76 -11.04
C GLU A 53 1.20 -5.21 -12.13
N LEU A 54 1.76 -6.08 -12.98
CA LEU A 54 2.58 -5.65 -14.12
C LEU A 54 1.77 -4.78 -15.10
N ASP A 55 2.45 -3.78 -15.67
CA ASP A 55 1.92 -2.78 -16.60
C ASP A 55 0.77 -1.89 -16.05
N LYS A 56 0.49 -1.96 -14.74
CA LYS A 56 -0.45 -1.08 -14.07
C LYS A 56 0.23 0.15 -13.47
N LYS A 57 -0.57 1.18 -13.21
CA LYS A 57 -0.14 2.39 -12.50
C LYS A 57 -0.16 2.11 -11.00
N LEU A 58 0.99 2.15 -10.36
CA LEU A 58 1.15 1.86 -8.94
C LEU A 58 1.66 3.07 -8.17
N MET A 59 1.18 3.22 -6.93
CA MET A 59 1.79 4.03 -5.89
C MET A 59 2.75 3.15 -5.11
N VAL A 60 3.98 3.62 -4.91
CA VAL A 60 5.00 2.97 -4.09
C VAL A 60 5.44 3.94 -3.01
N TYR A 61 5.32 3.54 -1.75
CA TYR A 61 5.87 4.27 -0.61
C TYR A 61 7.23 3.68 -0.25
N LEU A 62 8.22 4.55 -0.10
CA LEU A 62 9.59 4.19 0.25
C LEU A 62 9.90 4.47 1.72
N ARG A 63 10.90 3.78 2.27
CA ARG A 63 11.40 4.03 3.64
C ARG A 63 11.91 5.45 3.85
N ASP A 64 12.34 6.11 2.77
CA ASP A 64 12.76 7.51 2.77
C ASP A 64 11.59 8.51 3.01
N GLY A 65 10.35 8.01 3.17
CA GLY A 65 9.14 8.85 3.28
C GLY A 65 8.71 9.46 1.94
N ARG A 66 9.18 8.89 0.82
CA ARG A 66 8.90 9.36 -0.55
C ARG A 66 7.80 8.51 -1.17
N THR A 67 6.87 9.15 -1.87
CA THR A 67 5.83 8.47 -2.64
C THR A 67 6.16 8.57 -4.13
N LEU A 68 6.26 7.43 -4.80
CA LEU A 68 6.47 7.33 -6.23
C LEU A 68 5.22 6.78 -6.91
N ILE A 69 4.82 7.38 -8.02
CA ILE A 69 3.69 6.95 -8.84
C ILE A 69 4.23 6.65 -10.23
N GLY A 70 3.95 5.48 -10.77
CA GLY A 70 4.43 5.14 -12.12
C GLY A 70 3.91 3.80 -12.61
N TYR A 71 4.31 3.43 -13.83
CA TYR A 71 3.93 2.15 -14.42
C TYR A 71 4.96 1.07 -14.11
N LEU A 72 4.54 -0.03 -13.49
CA LEU A 72 5.43 -1.15 -13.20
C LEU A 72 5.76 -1.91 -14.49
N ARG A 73 7.05 -2.00 -14.84
CA ARG A 73 7.52 -2.72 -16.04
C ARG A 73 8.06 -4.10 -15.75
N SER A 74 8.77 -4.25 -14.64
CA SER A 74 9.28 -5.54 -14.21
C SER A 74 9.41 -5.58 -12.70
N VAL A 75 9.22 -6.77 -12.16
CA VAL A 75 9.45 -7.11 -10.76
C VAL A 75 10.34 -8.34 -10.67
N ASP A 76 11.23 -8.35 -9.69
CA ASP A 76 12.08 -9.49 -9.35
C ASP A 76 11.55 -10.23 -8.11
N GLN A 77 11.99 -11.46 -7.87
CA GLN A 77 11.64 -12.27 -6.69
C GLN A 77 12.03 -11.60 -5.36
N PHE A 78 12.98 -10.67 -5.39
CA PHE A 78 13.38 -9.83 -4.25
C PHE A 78 12.60 -8.51 -4.18
N ALA A 79 11.48 -8.39 -4.90
CA ALA A 79 10.66 -7.19 -5.02
C ALA A 79 11.43 -5.95 -5.54
N ASN A 80 12.49 -6.14 -6.33
CA ASN A 80 13.11 -5.04 -7.05
C ASN A 80 12.15 -4.56 -8.14
N LEU A 81 11.82 -3.27 -8.14
CA LEU A 81 10.81 -2.69 -9.02
C LEU A 81 11.47 -1.81 -10.07
N VAL A 82 11.05 -1.96 -11.32
CA VAL A 82 11.38 -1.02 -12.38
C VAL A 82 10.12 -0.27 -12.77
N LEU A 83 10.09 1.01 -12.46
CA LEU A 83 8.98 1.89 -12.78
C LEU A 83 9.32 2.78 -13.98
N HIS A 84 8.32 3.01 -14.84
CA HIS A 84 8.41 3.85 -16.03
C HIS A 84 7.42 5.02 -15.93
N ARG A 85 7.81 6.18 -16.49
CA ARG A 85 7.09 7.46 -16.33
C ARG A 85 6.77 7.74 -14.86
N THR A 86 7.79 7.64 -14.02
CA THR A 86 7.67 7.89 -12.60
C THR A 86 7.50 9.37 -12.31
N ILE A 87 6.56 9.64 -11.41
CA ILE A 87 6.30 10.92 -10.78
C ILE A 87 6.53 10.71 -9.29
N GLU A 88 7.37 11.54 -8.71
CA GLU A 88 7.53 11.62 -7.27
C GLU A 88 6.55 12.64 -6.71
N ARG A 89 5.65 12.20 -5.84
CA ARG A 89 4.64 13.04 -5.20
C ARG A 89 5.05 13.35 -3.77
N ILE A 90 5.21 14.64 -3.46
CA ILE A 90 5.54 15.12 -2.11
C ILE A 90 4.28 15.71 -1.50
N HIS A 91 3.92 15.22 -0.31
CA HIS A 91 2.75 15.70 0.44
C HIS A 91 3.21 16.56 1.62
N VAL A 92 2.71 17.79 1.73
CA VAL A 92 2.95 18.68 2.87
C VAL A 92 1.62 19.25 3.35
N GLY A 93 1.08 18.67 4.43
CA GLY A 93 -0.24 19.06 4.96
C GLY A 93 -1.35 18.78 3.96
N ASN A 94 -2.01 19.83 3.47
CA ASN A 94 -3.10 19.71 2.47
C ASN A 94 -2.66 20.01 1.02
N ARG A 95 -1.36 20.16 0.80
CA ARG A 95 -0.77 20.47 -0.52
C ARG A 95 0.06 19.31 -1.02
N TYR A 96 0.10 19.13 -2.33
CA TYR A 96 0.96 18.14 -2.99
C TYR A 96 1.70 18.75 -4.17
N GLY A 97 2.91 18.26 -4.43
CA GLY A 97 3.70 18.63 -5.61
C GLY A 97 4.25 17.39 -6.30
N ASP A 98 4.22 17.42 -7.63
CA ASP A 98 4.59 16.30 -8.49
C ASP A 98 5.90 16.62 -9.24
N ILE A 99 6.87 15.69 -9.18
CA ILE A 99 8.18 15.82 -9.82
C ILE A 99 8.40 14.65 -10.78
N GLU A 100 8.55 14.93 -12.07
CA GLU A 100 8.84 13.90 -13.07
C GLU A 100 10.27 13.36 -12.92
N ARG A 101 10.41 12.04 -12.83
CA ARG A 101 11.70 11.33 -12.73
C ARG A 101 11.99 10.42 -13.92
N GLY A 102 10.98 10.00 -14.68
CA GLY A 102 11.16 9.21 -15.89
C GLY A 102 11.25 7.71 -15.61
N VAL A 103 12.44 7.11 -15.66
CA VAL A 103 12.65 5.69 -15.35
C VAL A 103 13.37 5.57 -14.03
N PHE A 104 12.82 4.77 -13.11
CA PHE A 104 13.36 4.63 -11.76
C PHE A 104 13.44 3.16 -11.36
N VAL A 105 14.58 2.76 -10.82
CA VAL A 105 14.81 1.40 -10.32
C VAL A 105 14.87 1.45 -8.81
N ILE A 106 13.98 0.71 -8.16
CA ILE A 106 13.83 0.66 -6.71
C ILE A 106 14.32 -0.70 -6.23
N ARG A 107 15.17 -0.68 -5.19
CA ARG A 107 15.61 -1.88 -4.50
C ARG A 107 14.52 -2.36 -3.56
N GLY A 108 14.19 -3.65 -3.60
CA GLY A 108 12.99 -4.17 -2.92
C GLY A 108 12.99 -4.01 -1.41
N GLU A 109 14.18 -3.94 -0.79
CA GLU A 109 14.29 -3.62 0.64
C GLU A 109 13.77 -2.24 1.01
N ASN A 110 13.83 -1.25 0.11
CA ASN A 110 13.38 0.12 0.38
C ASN A 110 11.87 0.32 0.18
N VAL A 111 11.19 -0.69 -0.36
CA VAL A 111 9.74 -0.68 -0.57
C VAL A 111 9.04 -0.99 0.74
N VAL A 112 8.08 -0.15 1.09
CA VAL A 112 7.27 -0.30 2.32
C VAL A 112 5.94 -0.93 1.98
N LEU A 113 5.22 -0.26 1.08
CA LEU A 113 3.94 -0.66 0.56
C LEU A 113 3.85 -0.23 -0.90
N LEU A 114 3.05 -0.96 -1.64
CA LEU A 114 2.70 -0.68 -3.02
C LEU A 114 1.21 -0.94 -3.20
N GLY A 115 0.57 -0.19 -4.09
CA GLY A 115 -0.84 -0.36 -4.40
C GLY A 115 -1.21 0.25 -5.73
N GLU A 116 -2.16 -0.39 -6.41
CA GLU A 116 -2.72 0.10 -7.67
C GLU A 116 -3.48 1.43 -7.47
N ILE A 117 -3.17 2.43 -8.30
CA ILE A 117 -3.88 3.71 -8.32
C ILE A 117 -4.92 3.66 -9.43
N ASP A 118 -6.17 3.95 -9.06
CA ASP A 118 -7.27 4.20 -9.97
C ASP A 118 -7.40 5.72 -10.22
N GLU A 119 -7.20 6.15 -11.47
CA GLU A 119 -7.22 7.56 -11.86
C GLU A 119 -8.58 8.22 -11.60
N THR A 120 -9.67 7.45 -11.60
CA THR A 120 -11.02 7.97 -11.39
C THR A 120 -11.29 8.43 -9.96
N LYS A 121 -10.51 7.93 -8.99
CA LYS A 121 -10.70 8.23 -7.56
C LYS A 121 -9.85 9.41 -7.10
N GLU A 122 -8.69 9.64 -7.72
CA GLU A 122 -7.79 10.74 -7.34
C GLU A 122 -8.44 12.13 -7.52
N GLU A 123 -9.34 12.30 -8.49
CA GLU A 123 -10.03 13.59 -8.72
C GLU A 123 -10.96 14.01 -7.57
N SER A 124 -11.30 13.08 -6.65
CA SER A 124 -12.18 13.38 -5.51
C SER A 124 -11.45 13.94 -4.29
N ASP A 125 -10.11 13.89 -4.28
CA ASP A 125 -9.31 14.33 -3.15
C ASP A 125 -9.05 15.84 -3.21
N ARG A 126 -9.39 16.53 -2.11
CA ARG A 126 -9.31 18.01 -1.95
C ARG A 126 -7.89 18.53 -1.72
N LEU A 127 -6.89 17.88 -2.31
CA LEU A 127 -5.50 18.27 -2.18
C LEU A 127 -5.19 19.38 -3.18
N GLU A 128 -4.47 20.40 -2.74
CA GLU A 128 -4.08 21.52 -3.60
C GLU A 128 -2.76 21.19 -4.31
N ASN A 129 -2.76 21.22 -5.64
CA ASN A 129 -1.54 21.09 -6.43
C ASN A 129 -0.75 22.40 -6.36
N VAL A 130 0.52 22.30 -5.96
CA VAL A 130 1.44 23.44 -5.91
C VAL A 130 2.68 23.22 -6.75
N SER A 131 3.37 24.31 -7.07
CA SER A 131 4.61 24.27 -7.84
C SER A 131 5.73 23.52 -7.10
N ILE A 132 6.68 23.00 -7.87
CA ILE A 132 7.84 22.25 -7.35
C ILE A 132 8.65 23.13 -6.38
N GLU A 133 8.80 24.42 -6.67
CA GLU A 133 9.57 25.34 -5.81
C GLU A 133 8.88 25.51 -4.45
N GLU A 134 7.57 25.73 -4.45
CA GLU A 134 6.80 25.94 -3.23
C GLU A 134 6.73 24.69 -2.34
N ILE A 135 6.54 23.49 -2.93
CA ILE A 135 6.47 22.25 -2.15
C ILE A 135 7.82 21.92 -1.50
N LEU A 136 8.93 22.19 -2.19
CA LEU A 136 10.27 21.94 -1.67
C LEU A 136 10.62 22.90 -0.54
N GLU A 137 10.21 24.17 -0.64
CA GLU A 137 10.37 25.13 0.45
C GLU A 137 9.51 24.74 1.66
N ALA A 138 8.25 24.38 1.44
CA ALA A 138 7.36 23.91 2.52
C ALA A 138 7.91 22.65 3.22
N GLN A 139 8.51 21.72 2.46
CA GLN A 139 9.14 20.53 3.01
C GLN A 139 10.36 20.89 3.88
N ARG A 140 11.21 21.83 3.44
CA ARG A 140 12.38 22.27 4.23
C ARG A 140 11.96 22.89 5.55
N VAL A 141 10.97 23.79 5.52
CA VAL A 141 10.47 24.46 6.74
C VAL A 141 9.92 23.44 7.73
N GLU A 142 9.16 22.43 7.27
CA GLU A 142 8.63 21.40 8.16
C GLU A 142 9.72 20.47 8.72
N GLN A 143 10.72 20.13 7.91
CA GLN A 143 11.89 19.36 8.38
C GLN A 143 12.70 20.12 9.43
N GLU A 144 12.97 21.40 9.22
CA GLU A 144 13.66 22.26 10.18
C GLU A 144 12.87 22.36 11.49
N ARG A 145 11.56 22.63 11.41
CA ARG A 145 10.67 22.70 12.57
C ARG A 145 10.66 21.39 13.37
N ARG A 146 10.64 20.25 12.67
CA ARG A 146 10.71 18.93 13.31
C ARG A 146 12.05 18.69 13.99
N GLN A 147 13.16 19.01 13.32
CA GLN A 147 14.50 18.88 13.89
C GLN A 147 14.69 19.77 15.12
N GLU A 148 14.22 21.01 15.09
CA GLU A 148 14.26 21.91 16.24
C GLU A 148 13.45 21.34 17.41
N GLN A 149 12.25 20.82 17.15
CA GLN A 149 11.40 20.23 18.17
C GLN A 149 12.01 18.96 18.77
N GLU A 150 12.67 18.14 17.95
CA GLU A 150 13.42 16.96 18.38
C GLU A 150 14.64 17.37 19.23
N GLN A 151 15.39 18.40 18.83
CA GLN A 151 16.51 18.92 19.61
C GLN A 151 16.07 19.49 20.96
N LEU A 152 14.96 20.23 21.01
CA LEU A 152 14.40 20.75 22.25
C LEU A 152 13.94 19.63 23.17
N ARG A 153 13.26 18.61 22.63
CA ARG A 153 12.86 17.41 23.38
C ARG A 153 14.09 16.67 23.92
N ALA A 154 15.11 16.46 23.09
CA ALA A 154 16.34 15.81 23.50
C ALA A 154 17.07 16.59 24.61
N ARG A 155 17.14 17.93 24.51
CA ARG A 155 17.71 18.79 25.56
C ARG A 155 16.93 18.66 26.88
N PHE A 156 15.60 18.76 26.83
CA PHE A 156 14.74 18.67 28.01
C PHE A 156 14.82 17.30 28.69
N MET A 157 14.87 16.22 27.91
CA MET A 157 15.02 14.85 28.44
C MET A 157 16.38 14.66 29.10
N LYS A 158 17.45 15.21 28.50
CA LYS A 158 18.80 15.20 29.05
C LYS A 158 18.90 15.94 30.39
N GLU A 159 18.25 17.09 30.52
CA GLU A 159 18.21 17.85 31.78
C GLU A 159 17.53 17.07 32.92
N ARG A 160 16.63 16.15 32.59
CA ARG A 160 15.95 15.27 33.56
C ARG A 160 16.70 13.96 33.83
N GLY A 161 17.92 13.80 33.30
CA GLY A 161 18.72 12.59 33.47
C GLY A 161 18.20 11.39 32.69
N LEU A 162 17.28 11.59 31.75
CA LEU A 162 16.81 10.55 30.85
C LEU A 162 17.67 10.56 29.58
N GLN A 163 18.17 9.40 29.21
CA GLN A 163 18.90 9.23 27.97
C GLN A 163 17.88 9.16 26.82
N TYR A 164 17.86 10.19 25.97
CA TYR A 164 17.05 10.16 24.75
C TYR A 164 17.75 9.26 23.72
N THR A 165 17.42 7.97 23.72
CA THR A 165 17.65 7.11 22.56
C THR A 165 16.46 7.32 21.61
N ALA A 166 16.70 8.04 20.52
CA ALA A 166 15.80 7.94 19.38
C ALA A 166 15.99 6.52 18.83
N GLU A 167 15.24 5.54 19.33
CA GLU A 167 15.11 4.21 18.69
C GLU A 167 14.20 4.27 17.45
N ILE A 168 13.92 5.46 16.94
CA ILE A 168 13.41 5.68 15.60
C ILE A 168 14.67 6.00 14.78
N GLY A 169 15.23 4.99 14.11
CA GLY A 169 16.27 5.25 13.13
C GLY A 169 15.74 6.21 12.05
N PRO A 170 16.61 6.88 11.27
CA PRO A 170 16.17 7.56 10.06
C PRO A 170 15.34 6.63 9.14
N ASP A 171 15.50 5.31 9.28
CA ASP A 171 14.79 4.24 8.56
C ASP A 171 13.41 3.86 9.15
N ASP A 172 13.03 4.39 10.31
CA ASP A 172 11.75 4.12 11.01
C ASP A 172 10.76 5.27 10.90
N MET A 173 11.03 6.25 10.03
CA MET A 173 10.14 7.36 9.75
C MET A 173 9.03 6.95 8.76
N TYR A 174 8.23 5.93 9.11
CA TYR A 174 7.04 5.54 8.35
C TYR A 174 5.88 6.48 8.60
#